data_AF-A0A947H6W9-F1
#
_entry.id   AF-A0A947H6W9-F1
#
_cell.length_a   1.000
_cell.length_b   1.000
_cell.length_c   1.000
_cell.angle_alpha   90.00
_cell.angle_beta   90.00
_cell.angle_gamma   90.00
#
_symmetry.space_group_name_H-M   'P 1'
#
loop_
_entity.id
_entity.type
_entity.pdbx_description
1 polymer ?
#
loop_
_entity_poly.entity_id
_entity_poly.type
_entity_poly.pdbx_seq_one_letter_code
_entity_poly.pdbx_strand_id
1 'polypeptide(L)'
;MSTQKSRSKKILPGLLILGLLLLLGSPFVHWAWLPEMPLQLTIVDKTVPERTFREHVALIWSLNHFKVPHPDGRNWNKETDYRGYTPEDTVRNKPAKAEDLMPGDLKGKDLLFVADTYGVYSQDKAEARREIAPDYSRKIYGGFDEREVGLIERFVGSGKALIAEFNTFASPTKGAARDRLETLLGLDWTEWSGRFFEELSHPTEIPAWARRNWKKQTGKDWAFKGPGFLFVHENSRVVVLEENKEVNPEGLRMFKTSTHRLTKGMGTGVAFHYWFDILKALPGTEVLAEYRLDLTQSGAALLSKEGIPHQFPAVILKEKPSLRLYIAGDASDNALDLGSEAWSGRQGWFKYWPFDNPNAEQIDFFWRIYVPLLRNVFTELSQTYHSTSTGNHGNP
;
A
#
# COMPACT_ATOMS: atom_id res chain seq x y z
N MET A 1 65.92 -6.61 30.17
CA MET A 1 64.46 -6.60 30.43
C MET A 1 63.85 -5.38 29.74
N SER A 2 63.22 -5.56 28.58
CA SER A 2 62.49 -4.49 27.90
C SER A 2 61.45 -5.09 26.95
N THR A 3 60.24 -4.53 27.02
CA THR A 3 59.20 -4.44 25.96
C THR A 3 58.54 -5.71 25.40
N GLN A 4 57.80 -6.46 26.23
CA GLN A 4 56.78 -7.42 25.74
C GLN A 4 55.39 -7.24 26.38
N LYS A 5 55.05 -6.03 26.86
CA LYS A 5 53.74 -5.72 27.49
C LYS A 5 52.82 -4.78 26.70
N SER A 6 53.20 -4.38 25.49
CA SER A 6 52.46 -3.38 24.69
C SER A 6 51.55 -3.98 23.60
N ARG A 7 51.88 -5.16 23.04
CA ARG A 7 51.13 -5.74 21.91
C ARG A 7 49.75 -6.29 22.28
N SER A 8 49.57 -6.95 23.43
CA SER A 8 48.27 -7.58 23.77
C SER A 8 47.16 -6.57 24.08
N LYS A 9 47.50 -5.37 24.59
CA LYS A 9 46.51 -4.32 24.90
C LYS A 9 45.85 -3.70 23.66
N LYS A 10 46.45 -3.83 22.47
CA LYS A 10 45.86 -3.34 21.20
C LYS A 10 45.09 -4.41 20.42
N ILE A 11 45.28 -5.70 20.76
CA ILE A 11 44.60 -6.82 20.09
C ILE A 11 43.14 -6.93 20.55
N LEU A 12 42.88 -6.76 21.85
CA LEU A 12 41.52 -6.87 22.39
C LEU A 12 40.56 -5.78 21.84
N PRO A 13 40.93 -4.50 21.76
CA PRO A 13 40.10 -3.49 21.08
C PRO A 13 39.90 -3.80 19.60
N GLY A 14 40.93 -4.31 18.90
CA GLY A 14 40.82 -4.69 17.49
C GLY A 14 39.83 -5.83 17.25
N LEU A 15 39.84 -6.85 18.11
CA LEU A 15 38.88 -7.96 18.06
C LEU A 15 37.45 -7.50 18.40
N LEU A 16 37.29 -6.57 19.34
CA LEU A 16 35.99 -5.99 19.66
C LEU A 16 35.43 -5.16 18.49
N ILE A 17 36.28 -4.36 17.84
CA ILE A 17 35.89 -3.60 16.64
C ILE A 17 35.51 -4.55 15.50
N LEU A 18 36.30 -5.59 15.25
CA LEU A 18 36.00 -6.59 14.23
C LEU A 18 34.70 -7.34 14.53
N GLY A 19 34.49 -7.74 15.78
CA GLY A 19 33.25 -8.38 16.23
C GLY A 19 32.03 -7.48 16.03
N LEU A 20 32.15 -6.18 16.34
CA LEU A 20 31.10 -5.20 16.10
C LEU A 20 30.83 -5.01 14.60
N LEU A 21 31.87 -4.93 13.76
CA LEU A 21 31.71 -4.82 12.31
C LEU A 21 31.02 -6.06 11.71
N LEU A 22 31.36 -7.26 12.17
CA LEU A 22 30.70 -8.49 11.75
C LEU A 22 29.24 -8.53 12.21
N LEU A 23 28.95 -8.10 13.44
CA LEU A 23 27.59 -8.01 13.95
C LEU A 23 26.75 -7.05 13.10
N LEU A 24 27.25 -5.84 12.83
CA LEU A 24 26.57 -4.82 12.03
C LEU A 24 26.50 -5.19 10.53
N GLY A 25 27.48 -5.93 10.02
CA GLY A 25 27.53 -6.39 8.62
C GLY A 25 26.73 -7.66 8.36
N SER A 26 26.47 -8.48 9.39
CA SER A 26 25.78 -9.77 9.25
C SER A 26 24.41 -9.69 8.56
N PRO A 27 23.57 -8.65 8.76
CA PRO A 27 22.29 -8.55 8.08
C PRO A 27 22.44 -8.38 6.56
N PHE A 28 23.48 -7.67 6.11
CA PHE A 28 23.75 -7.43 4.69
C PHE A 28 24.32 -8.68 4.02
N VAL A 29 25.21 -9.40 4.71
CA VAL A 29 25.75 -10.68 4.23
C VAL A 29 24.64 -11.73 4.14
N HIS A 30 23.80 -11.85 5.17
CA HIS A 30 22.65 -12.75 5.14
C HIS A 30 21.68 -12.40 4.01
N TRP A 31 21.37 -11.11 3.81
CA TRP A 31 20.55 -10.68 2.67
C TRP A 31 21.20 -11.06 1.33
N ALA A 32 22.51 -10.84 1.17
CA ALA A 32 23.23 -11.18 -0.06
C ALA A 32 23.12 -12.67 -0.40
N TRP A 33 23.01 -13.56 0.58
CA TRP A 33 22.84 -15.00 0.39
C TRP A 33 21.39 -15.47 0.21
N LEU A 34 20.38 -14.62 0.45
CA LEU A 34 18.99 -14.99 0.16
C LEU A 34 18.80 -15.22 -1.35
N PRO A 35 18.10 -16.29 -1.76
CA PRO A 35 17.79 -16.54 -3.16
C PRO A 35 16.82 -15.49 -3.71
N GLU A 36 16.82 -15.31 -5.02
CA GLU A 36 15.80 -14.53 -5.73
C GLU A 36 14.44 -15.22 -5.65
N MET A 37 13.37 -14.43 -5.64
CA MET A 37 11.99 -14.92 -5.77
C MET A 37 11.58 -14.80 -7.23
N PRO A 38 11.65 -15.88 -8.03
CA PRO A 38 11.49 -15.75 -9.45
C PRO A 38 10.00 -15.51 -9.75
N LEU A 39 9.68 -14.28 -10.09
CA LEU A 39 8.33 -13.79 -10.32
C LEU A 39 8.40 -12.63 -11.30
N GLN A 40 7.70 -12.76 -12.43
CA GLN A 40 7.65 -11.70 -13.41
C GLN A 40 6.40 -10.86 -13.20
N LEU A 41 6.53 -9.56 -12.96
CA LEU A 41 5.35 -8.71 -12.73
C LEU A 41 5.38 -7.41 -13.53
N THR A 42 4.22 -6.77 -13.55
CA THR A 42 3.99 -5.41 -14.05
C THR A 42 3.29 -4.61 -12.97
N ILE A 43 3.77 -3.38 -12.75
CA ILE A 43 3.21 -2.43 -11.78
C ILE A 43 2.40 -1.39 -12.55
N VAL A 44 1.19 -1.09 -12.08
CA VAL A 44 0.37 0.03 -12.55
C VAL A 44 0.17 0.99 -11.41
N ASP A 45 0.53 2.24 -11.64
CA ASP A 45 0.27 3.37 -10.77
C ASP A 45 -0.03 4.62 -11.62
N LYS A 46 -1.29 5.07 -11.58
CA LYS A 46 -1.76 6.24 -12.33
C LYS A 46 -1.72 7.55 -11.50
N THR A 47 -1.29 7.50 -10.24
CA THR A 47 -1.41 8.58 -9.24
C THR A 47 -0.04 9.09 -8.83
N VAL A 48 0.75 9.63 -9.76
CA VAL A 48 2.12 10.13 -9.43
C VAL A 48 2.23 11.63 -9.72
N PRO A 49 1.65 12.51 -8.88
CA PRO A 49 1.60 13.95 -9.16
C PRO A 49 2.99 14.63 -9.07
N GLU A 50 3.95 14.02 -8.36
CA GLU A 50 5.29 14.54 -8.20
C GLU A 50 6.37 13.45 -8.05
N ARG A 51 7.65 13.87 -8.09
CA ARG A 51 8.83 12.99 -8.18
C ARG A 51 9.25 12.33 -6.86
N THR A 52 8.43 12.38 -5.82
CA THR A 52 8.67 11.58 -4.61
C THR A 52 8.39 10.10 -4.86
N PHE A 53 7.45 9.82 -5.78
CA PHE A 53 6.95 8.47 -6.11
C PHE A 53 6.41 7.74 -4.87
N ARG A 54 5.81 8.52 -3.96
CA ARG A 54 5.37 8.05 -2.64
C ARG A 54 4.36 6.91 -2.74
N GLU A 55 3.44 6.96 -3.72
CA GLU A 55 2.32 6.02 -3.84
C GLU A 55 2.75 4.56 -4.05
N HIS A 56 3.96 4.29 -4.54
CA HIS A 56 4.44 2.91 -4.76
C HIS A 56 5.86 2.64 -4.26
N VAL A 57 6.48 3.57 -3.51
CA VAL A 57 7.86 3.38 -3.05
C VAL A 57 8.01 2.18 -2.11
N ALA A 58 6.98 1.90 -1.30
CA ALA A 58 6.99 0.77 -0.38
C ALA A 58 6.96 -0.57 -1.13
N LEU A 59 6.27 -0.63 -2.28
CA LEU A 59 6.28 -1.78 -3.18
C LEU A 59 7.66 -1.97 -3.80
N ILE A 60 8.25 -0.93 -4.40
CA ILE A 60 9.58 -1.01 -5.02
C ILE A 60 10.64 -1.45 -4.01
N TRP A 61 10.59 -0.89 -2.79
CA TRP A 61 11.46 -1.32 -1.70
C TRP A 61 11.27 -2.81 -1.40
N SER A 62 10.03 -3.28 -1.31
CA SER A 62 9.70 -4.68 -1.01
C SER A 62 10.18 -5.63 -2.10
N LEU A 63 10.03 -5.27 -3.37
CA LEU A 63 10.51 -6.06 -4.51
C LEU A 63 12.03 -6.24 -4.46
N ASN A 64 12.77 -5.16 -4.21
CA ASN A 64 14.22 -5.22 -4.07
C ASN A 64 14.63 -6.00 -2.79
N HIS A 65 13.95 -5.78 -1.67
CA HIS A 65 14.22 -6.49 -0.41
C HIS A 65 14.04 -8.00 -0.55
N PHE A 66 12.99 -8.44 -1.24
CA PHE A 66 12.70 -9.86 -1.50
C PHE A 66 13.41 -10.42 -2.73
N LYS A 67 14.25 -9.61 -3.40
CA LYS A 67 14.98 -9.98 -4.60
C LYS A 67 14.07 -10.59 -5.67
N VAL A 68 12.93 -9.93 -5.91
CA VAL A 68 12.09 -10.23 -7.07
C VAL A 68 12.81 -9.67 -8.31
N PRO A 69 13.18 -10.49 -9.30
CA PRO A 69 14.03 -10.03 -10.39
C PRO A 69 13.28 -9.08 -11.32
N HIS A 70 13.92 -7.97 -11.70
CA HIS A 70 13.46 -7.20 -12.84
C HIS A 70 13.79 -7.97 -14.15
N PRO A 71 12.98 -7.89 -15.22
CA PRO A 71 13.20 -8.63 -16.47
C PRO A 71 14.58 -8.50 -17.13
N ASP A 72 15.30 -7.41 -16.89
CA ASP A 72 16.63 -7.12 -17.45
C ASP A 72 17.78 -7.39 -16.44
N GLY A 73 17.48 -7.95 -15.27
CA GLY A 73 18.46 -8.35 -14.26
C GLY A 73 18.99 -7.25 -13.33
N ARG A 74 18.50 -6.00 -13.44
CA ARG A 74 18.81 -4.94 -12.45
C ARG A 74 17.79 -4.90 -11.30
N ASN A 75 18.03 -4.00 -10.35
CA ASN A 75 17.05 -3.66 -9.30
C ASN A 75 15.88 -2.85 -9.89
N TRP A 76 14.74 -2.94 -9.20
CA TRP A 76 13.55 -2.14 -9.47
C TRP A 76 13.81 -0.67 -9.13
N ASN A 77 13.29 0.21 -9.99
CA ASN A 77 13.43 1.65 -9.92
C ASN A 77 12.05 2.32 -9.92
N LYS A 78 11.75 3.04 -8.84
CA LYS A 78 10.49 3.78 -8.66
C LYS A 78 10.22 4.86 -9.72
N GLU A 79 11.25 5.42 -10.36
CA GLU A 79 11.03 6.44 -11.39
C GLU A 79 10.55 5.84 -12.73
N THR A 80 10.87 4.57 -13.00
CA THR A 80 10.75 4.00 -14.36
C THR A 80 9.97 2.70 -14.48
N ASP A 81 9.86 1.92 -13.40
CA ASP A 81 9.42 0.52 -13.48
C ASP A 81 7.94 0.33 -13.16
N TYR A 82 7.10 1.18 -13.74
CA TYR A 82 5.64 1.10 -13.64
C TYR A 82 4.98 1.61 -14.93
N ARG A 83 3.66 1.47 -15.01
CA ARG A 83 2.80 2.06 -16.03
C ARG A 83 1.80 3.00 -15.40
N GLY A 84 1.53 4.12 -16.05
CA GLY A 84 0.59 5.12 -15.59
C GLY A 84 1.14 6.52 -15.80
N TYR A 85 1.11 7.37 -14.78
CA TYR A 85 1.52 8.76 -14.94
C TYR A 85 2.96 8.97 -14.46
N THR A 86 3.82 9.55 -15.29
CA THR A 86 5.14 10.02 -14.91
C THR A 86 5.14 11.54 -14.86
N PRO A 87 5.44 12.16 -13.69
CA PRO A 87 5.46 13.61 -13.57
C PRO A 87 6.60 14.24 -14.37
N GLU A 88 6.45 15.51 -14.71
CA GLU A 88 7.46 16.29 -15.40
C GLU A 88 8.79 16.34 -14.63
N ASP A 89 9.90 16.16 -15.35
CA ASP A 89 11.27 16.34 -14.84
C ASP A 89 11.89 17.56 -15.49
N THR A 90 11.72 18.72 -14.86
CA THR A 90 12.26 20.00 -15.34
C THR A 90 13.78 20.05 -15.31
N VAL A 91 14.44 19.27 -14.44
CA VAL A 91 15.91 19.22 -14.34
C VAL A 91 16.49 18.48 -15.53
N ARG A 92 15.83 17.40 -15.98
CA ARG A 92 16.26 16.59 -17.14
C ARG A 92 15.53 16.97 -18.44
N ASN A 93 14.76 18.05 -18.45
CA ASN A 93 13.91 18.48 -19.58
C ASN A 93 13.02 17.36 -20.15
N LYS A 94 12.38 16.56 -19.28
CA LYS A 94 11.43 15.53 -19.70
C LYS A 94 10.00 15.97 -19.39
N PRO A 95 9.10 16.01 -20.40
CA PRO A 95 7.70 16.34 -20.17
C PRO A 95 7.02 15.24 -19.34
N ALA A 96 5.91 15.59 -18.69
CA ALA A 96 5.03 14.59 -18.10
C ALA A 96 4.50 13.61 -19.16
N LYS A 97 4.29 12.36 -18.76
CA LYS A 97 3.83 11.29 -19.64
C LYS A 97 2.72 10.49 -18.96
N ALA A 98 1.76 10.05 -19.74
CA ALA A 98 0.72 9.12 -19.28
C ALA A 98 0.71 7.90 -20.20
N GLU A 99 0.74 6.71 -19.61
CA GLU A 99 0.76 5.44 -20.31
C GLU A 99 -0.29 4.50 -19.72
N ASP A 100 -1.32 4.20 -20.51
CA ASP A 100 -2.31 3.17 -20.18
C ASP A 100 -1.68 1.78 -20.22
N LEU A 101 -2.33 0.83 -19.56
CA LEU A 101 -1.92 -0.56 -19.60
C LEU A 101 -2.14 -1.16 -21.00
N MET A 102 -1.08 -1.69 -21.62
CA MET A 102 -1.14 -2.29 -22.94
C MET A 102 -0.96 -3.81 -22.91
N PRO A 103 -1.43 -4.56 -23.93
CA PRO A 103 -1.26 -6.02 -23.98
C PRO A 103 0.19 -6.48 -23.85
N GLY A 104 1.13 -5.72 -24.40
CA GLY A 104 2.56 -6.02 -24.34
C GLY A 104 3.13 -5.97 -22.92
N ASP A 105 2.56 -5.17 -22.04
CA ASP A 105 3.01 -5.03 -20.66
C ASP A 105 2.69 -6.26 -19.80
N LEU A 106 1.71 -7.08 -20.21
CA LEU A 106 1.29 -8.29 -19.50
C LEU A 106 1.92 -9.57 -20.09
N LYS A 107 2.60 -9.47 -21.23
CA LYS A 107 3.18 -10.63 -21.90
C LYS A 107 4.34 -11.21 -21.07
N GLY A 108 4.27 -12.51 -20.79
CA GLY A 108 5.29 -13.21 -20.00
C GLY A 108 5.30 -12.81 -18.53
N LYS A 109 4.23 -12.15 -18.05
CA LYS A 109 4.06 -11.78 -16.65
C LYS A 109 3.19 -12.79 -15.93
N ASP A 110 3.47 -12.92 -14.64
CA ASP A 110 2.81 -13.80 -13.70
C ASP A 110 1.85 -13.03 -12.78
N LEU A 111 2.18 -11.77 -12.51
CA LEU A 111 1.45 -10.90 -11.61
C LEU A 111 1.24 -9.51 -12.24
N LEU A 112 0.04 -8.98 -12.10
CA LEU A 112 -0.26 -7.56 -12.26
C LEU A 112 -0.46 -6.97 -10.85
N PHE A 113 0.31 -5.95 -10.52
CA PHE A 113 0.17 -5.20 -9.28
C PHE A 113 -0.38 -3.81 -9.61
N VAL A 114 -1.55 -3.47 -9.06
CA VAL A 114 -2.17 -2.16 -9.19
C VAL A 114 -2.03 -1.43 -7.86
N ALA A 115 -1.15 -0.43 -7.80
CA ALA A 115 -0.88 0.34 -6.59
C ALA A 115 -1.97 1.40 -6.38
N ASP A 116 -2.15 2.32 -7.32
CA ASP A 116 -3.20 3.35 -7.23
C ASP A 116 -3.68 3.74 -8.64
N THR A 117 -4.99 3.97 -8.80
CA THR A 117 -5.55 4.45 -10.07
C THR A 117 -6.41 5.71 -9.99
N TYR A 118 -6.45 6.40 -8.84
CA TYR A 118 -7.15 7.67 -8.67
C TYR A 118 -6.80 8.69 -9.75
N GLY A 119 -5.51 8.79 -10.08
CA GLY A 119 -5.03 9.63 -11.16
C GLY A 119 -4.33 10.90 -10.70
N VAL A 120 -4.15 11.80 -11.68
CA VAL A 120 -3.57 13.11 -11.47
C VAL A 120 -4.54 14.17 -11.97
N TYR A 121 -4.73 15.22 -11.17
CA TYR A 121 -5.54 16.38 -11.46
C TYR A 121 -4.69 17.65 -11.46
N SER A 122 -5.24 18.73 -12.01
CA SER A 122 -4.53 19.98 -12.26
C SER A 122 -3.92 20.66 -11.04
N GLN A 123 -4.39 20.35 -9.84
CA GLN A 123 -3.92 20.95 -8.59
C GLN A 123 -3.03 20.02 -7.76
N ASP A 124 -2.97 18.73 -8.08
CA ASP A 124 -2.33 17.70 -7.24
C ASP A 124 -0.85 17.98 -6.95
N LYS A 125 -0.13 18.60 -7.89
CA LYS A 125 1.27 18.96 -7.66
C LYS A 125 1.43 19.98 -6.51
N ALA A 126 0.54 20.96 -6.42
CA ALA A 126 0.54 21.95 -5.36
C ALA A 126 -0.02 21.36 -4.05
N GLU A 127 -1.01 20.48 -4.15
CA GLU A 127 -1.58 19.74 -3.02
C GLU A 127 -0.57 18.78 -2.38
N ALA A 128 0.16 18.00 -3.19
CA ALA A 128 1.21 17.08 -2.73
C ALA A 128 2.33 17.82 -1.99
N ARG A 129 2.63 19.05 -2.40
CA ARG A 129 3.59 19.96 -1.74
C ARG A 129 3.01 20.71 -0.55
N ARG A 130 1.74 20.49 -0.23
CA ARG A 130 0.98 21.18 0.84
C ARG A 130 0.94 22.71 0.68
N GLU A 131 1.07 23.19 -0.56
CA GLU A 131 0.95 24.62 -0.89
C GLU A 131 -0.52 25.08 -0.80
N ILE A 132 -1.46 24.17 -1.08
CA ILE A 132 -2.91 24.38 -1.01
C ILE A 132 -3.59 23.16 -0.38
N ALA A 133 -4.82 23.34 0.11
CA ALA A 133 -5.67 22.24 0.56
C ALA A 133 -6.18 21.43 -0.64
N PRO A 134 -6.34 20.10 -0.52
CA PRO A 134 -6.91 19.28 -1.58
C PRO A 134 -8.30 19.76 -2.01
N ASP A 135 -8.53 19.88 -3.31
CA ASP A 135 -9.82 20.29 -3.84
C ASP A 135 -10.25 19.57 -5.14
N TYR A 136 -11.50 19.74 -5.55
CA TYR A 136 -11.93 19.32 -6.88
C TYR A 136 -11.22 20.15 -7.94
N SER A 137 -10.45 19.48 -8.78
CA SER A 137 -9.80 20.11 -9.92
C SER A 137 -9.99 19.30 -11.19
N ARG A 138 -9.46 19.77 -12.33
CA ARG A 138 -9.67 19.09 -13.62
C ARG A 138 -8.79 17.85 -13.69
N LYS A 139 -9.39 16.68 -13.95
CA LYS A 139 -8.64 15.43 -14.19
C LYS A 139 -7.71 15.58 -15.38
N ILE A 140 -6.45 15.19 -15.21
CA ILE A 140 -5.44 15.07 -16.27
C ILE A 140 -5.41 13.62 -16.76
N TYR A 141 -5.30 12.67 -15.85
CA TYR A 141 -5.18 11.25 -16.14
C TYR A 141 -5.71 10.43 -14.96
N GLY A 142 -6.04 9.15 -15.15
CA GLY A 142 -6.48 8.26 -14.07
C GLY A 142 -7.73 7.45 -14.38
N GLY A 143 -7.91 6.41 -13.57
CA GLY A 143 -8.92 5.37 -13.68
C GLY A 143 -8.58 4.33 -14.74
N PHE A 144 -9.30 3.23 -14.70
CA PHE A 144 -9.32 2.24 -15.76
C PHE A 144 -10.49 2.46 -16.71
N ASP A 145 -10.21 2.33 -18.01
CA ASP A 145 -11.27 2.19 -19.03
C ASP A 145 -11.69 0.72 -19.20
N GLU A 146 -12.81 0.47 -19.90
CA GLU A 146 -13.31 -0.89 -20.11
C GLU A 146 -12.37 -1.82 -20.89
N ARG A 147 -11.46 -1.24 -21.67
CA ARG A 147 -10.50 -1.94 -22.52
C ARG A 147 -9.31 -2.41 -21.68
N GLU A 148 -8.82 -1.58 -20.75
CA GLU A 148 -7.85 -1.97 -19.72
C GLU A 148 -8.45 -3.04 -18.80
N VAL A 149 -9.68 -2.86 -18.32
CA VAL A 149 -10.36 -3.90 -17.52
C VAL A 149 -10.46 -5.22 -18.29
N GLY A 150 -10.76 -5.17 -19.59
CA GLY A 150 -10.72 -6.36 -20.44
C GLY A 150 -9.35 -7.02 -20.57
N LEU A 151 -8.26 -6.25 -20.50
CA LEU A 151 -6.89 -6.81 -20.46
C LEU A 151 -6.64 -7.51 -19.13
N ILE A 152 -7.04 -6.89 -18.02
CA ILE A 152 -6.88 -7.44 -16.67
C ILE A 152 -7.66 -8.74 -16.52
N GLU A 153 -8.93 -8.77 -16.95
CA GLU A 153 -9.75 -9.97 -16.92
C GLU A 153 -9.17 -11.12 -17.76
N ARG A 154 -8.66 -10.83 -18.96
CA ARG A 154 -8.00 -11.87 -19.78
C ARG A 154 -6.73 -12.39 -19.13
N PHE A 155 -5.96 -11.50 -18.51
CA PHE A 155 -4.75 -11.88 -17.78
C PHE A 155 -5.07 -12.80 -16.61
N VAL A 156 -6.00 -12.40 -15.75
CA VAL A 156 -6.50 -13.22 -14.63
C VAL A 156 -7.11 -14.53 -15.14
N GLY A 157 -7.93 -14.47 -16.19
CA GLY A 157 -8.56 -15.64 -16.82
C GLY A 157 -7.59 -16.64 -17.43
N SER A 158 -6.36 -16.20 -17.76
CA SER A 158 -5.26 -17.08 -18.19
C SER A 158 -4.50 -17.73 -17.03
N GLY A 159 -5.01 -17.63 -15.80
CA GLY A 159 -4.41 -18.22 -14.60
C GLY A 159 -3.37 -17.31 -13.92
N LYS A 160 -3.24 -16.04 -14.34
CA LYS A 160 -2.30 -15.08 -13.75
C LYS A 160 -2.89 -14.36 -12.54
N ALA A 161 -2.02 -13.83 -11.70
CA ALA A 161 -2.41 -13.24 -10.42
C ALA A 161 -2.64 -11.72 -10.53
N LEU A 162 -3.51 -11.20 -9.67
CA LEU A 162 -3.77 -9.78 -9.52
C LEU A 162 -3.63 -9.39 -8.05
N ILE A 163 -2.85 -8.35 -7.78
CA ILE A 163 -2.88 -7.64 -6.50
C ILE A 163 -3.31 -6.22 -6.78
N ALA A 164 -4.26 -5.72 -6.02
CA ALA A 164 -4.77 -4.36 -6.15
C ALA A 164 -4.90 -3.71 -4.76
N GLU A 165 -4.64 -2.42 -4.69
CA GLU A 165 -4.81 -1.63 -3.47
C GLU A 165 -5.91 -0.57 -3.63
N PHE A 166 -6.07 0.25 -2.60
CA PHE A 166 -6.99 1.38 -2.54
C PHE A 166 -7.00 2.19 -3.85
N ASN A 167 -8.16 2.78 -4.20
CA ASN A 167 -8.39 3.51 -5.45
C ASN A 167 -8.28 2.71 -6.78
N THR A 168 -8.42 1.39 -6.77
CA THR A 168 -8.41 0.59 -8.02
C THR A 168 -9.73 0.69 -8.83
N PHE A 169 -10.89 0.72 -8.16
CA PHE A 169 -12.22 0.68 -8.79
C PHE A 169 -13.07 1.94 -8.53
N ALA A 170 -12.65 2.75 -7.55
CA ALA A 170 -13.31 4.01 -7.19
C ALA A 170 -13.17 5.07 -8.29
N SER A 171 -13.87 6.19 -8.13
CA SER A 171 -13.72 7.35 -9.02
C SER A 171 -12.24 7.70 -9.19
N PRO A 172 -11.74 7.86 -10.45
CA PRO A 172 -12.51 8.14 -11.66
C PRO A 172 -12.88 6.91 -12.51
N THR A 173 -12.59 5.68 -12.06
CA THR A 173 -13.13 4.45 -12.65
C THR A 173 -14.63 4.36 -12.32
N LYS A 174 -15.48 4.10 -13.32
CA LYS A 174 -16.93 4.22 -13.19
C LYS A 174 -17.70 3.30 -14.14
N GLY A 175 -18.98 3.09 -13.84
CA GLY A 175 -19.89 2.27 -14.66
C GLY A 175 -19.36 0.85 -14.84
N ALA A 176 -19.51 0.30 -16.04
CA ALA A 176 -19.15 -1.09 -16.33
C ALA A 176 -17.69 -1.46 -15.98
N ALA A 177 -16.74 -0.52 -16.07
CA ALA A 177 -15.35 -0.76 -15.69
C ALA A 177 -15.22 -1.05 -14.18
N ARG A 178 -15.92 -0.26 -13.33
CA ARG A 178 -15.96 -0.47 -11.89
C ARG A 178 -16.60 -1.80 -11.54
N ASP A 179 -17.83 -2.03 -12.03
CA ASP A 179 -18.62 -3.22 -11.69
C ASP A 179 -17.84 -4.52 -12.00
N ARG A 180 -17.12 -4.51 -13.13
CA ARG A 180 -16.27 -5.63 -13.56
C ARG A 180 -15.04 -5.81 -12.68
N LEU A 181 -14.36 -4.74 -12.28
CA LEU A 181 -13.22 -4.81 -11.36
C LEU A 181 -13.63 -5.30 -9.97
N GLU A 182 -14.72 -4.78 -9.42
CA GLU A 182 -15.28 -5.22 -8.14
C GLU A 182 -15.63 -6.72 -8.17
N THR A 183 -16.32 -7.16 -9.23
CA THR A 183 -16.64 -8.59 -9.46
C THR A 183 -15.38 -9.44 -9.60
N LEU A 184 -14.40 -8.95 -10.35
CA LEU A 184 -13.13 -9.64 -10.59
C LEU A 184 -12.43 -9.87 -9.26
N LEU A 185 -12.23 -8.83 -8.45
CA LEU A 185 -11.59 -8.85 -7.13
C LEU A 185 -12.44 -9.53 -6.05
N GLY A 186 -13.75 -9.67 -6.28
CA GLY A 186 -14.65 -10.35 -5.35
C GLY A 186 -15.09 -9.49 -4.18
N LEU A 187 -15.35 -8.22 -4.44
CA LEU A 187 -15.79 -7.23 -3.46
C LEU A 187 -16.97 -6.41 -3.98
N ASP A 188 -17.63 -5.70 -3.06
CA ASP A 188 -18.69 -4.73 -3.32
C ASP A 188 -18.36 -3.47 -2.51
N TRP A 189 -18.00 -2.38 -3.18
CA TRP A 189 -17.63 -1.13 -2.51
C TRP A 189 -18.88 -0.39 -2.03
N THR A 190 -18.87 0.05 -0.78
CA THR A 190 -20.01 0.80 -0.23
C THR A 190 -20.06 2.26 -0.65
N GLU A 191 -19.21 2.66 -1.60
CA GLU A 191 -18.99 4.04 -2.03
C GLU A 191 -18.45 4.97 -0.92
N TRP A 192 -18.16 4.42 0.27
CA TRP A 192 -17.50 5.12 1.36
C TRP A 192 -16.01 4.81 1.40
N SER A 193 -15.23 5.86 1.61
CA SER A 193 -13.84 5.79 2.01
C SER A 193 -13.64 6.61 3.28
N GLY A 194 -12.58 6.35 4.04
CA GLY A 194 -12.27 7.11 5.25
C GLY A 194 -10.78 7.34 5.43
N ARG A 195 -10.44 8.30 6.28
CA ARG A 195 -9.05 8.61 6.66
C ARG A 195 -8.98 9.24 8.04
N PHE A 196 -7.91 8.95 8.76
CA PHE A 196 -7.55 9.63 9.99
C PHE A 196 -6.80 10.94 9.73
N PHE A 197 -7.07 11.94 10.54
CA PHE A 197 -6.36 13.21 10.54
C PHE A 197 -5.94 13.54 11.98
N GLU A 198 -4.68 13.93 12.17
CA GLU A 198 -4.17 14.36 13.48
C GLU A 198 -4.81 15.68 13.93
N GLU A 199 -5.18 16.53 12.99
CA GLU A 199 -5.83 17.81 13.27
C GLU A 199 -6.95 18.09 12.26
N LEU A 200 -8.20 17.84 12.68
CA LEU A 200 -9.41 18.11 11.89
C LEU A 200 -9.61 19.61 11.59
N SER A 201 -8.90 20.51 12.26
CA SER A 201 -8.90 21.93 11.91
C SER A 201 -7.82 22.32 10.91
N HIS A 202 -6.90 21.43 10.53
CA HIS A 202 -5.72 21.76 9.72
C HIS A 202 -6.10 22.42 8.38
N PRO A 203 -5.51 23.58 8.04
CA PRO A 203 -5.96 24.39 6.90
C PRO A 203 -5.68 23.74 5.55
N THR A 204 -4.63 22.93 5.42
CA THR A 204 -4.19 22.34 4.14
C THR A 204 -4.21 20.83 4.09
N GLU A 205 -4.48 20.13 5.20
CA GLU A 205 -4.56 18.66 5.18
C GLU A 205 -6.01 18.20 5.00
N ILE A 206 -6.95 18.92 5.61
CA ILE A 206 -8.37 18.67 5.42
C ILE A 206 -8.78 19.21 4.05
N PRO A 207 -9.35 18.38 3.16
CA PRO A 207 -9.77 18.84 1.85
C PRO A 207 -10.77 20.00 1.90
N ALA A 208 -10.58 21.00 1.06
CA ALA A 208 -11.48 22.15 0.98
C ALA A 208 -12.91 21.74 0.60
N TRP A 209 -13.05 20.73 -0.27
CA TRP A 209 -14.35 20.15 -0.59
C TRP A 209 -15.04 19.51 0.62
N ALA A 210 -14.32 18.92 1.57
CA ALA A 210 -14.93 18.29 2.74
C ALA A 210 -15.62 19.35 3.61
N ARG A 211 -14.98 20.51 3.81
CA ARG A 211 -15.53 21.65 4.53
C ARG A 211 -16.78 22.22 3.85
N ARG A 212 -16.75 22.35 2.51
CA ARG A 212 -17.91 22.80 1.73
C ARG A 212 -19.06 21.80 1.76
N ASN A 213 -18.77 20.51 1.63
CA ASN A 213 -19.76 19.45 1.66
C ASN A 213 -20.43 19.38 3.03
N TRP A 214 -19.66 19.50 4.12
CA TRP A 214 -20.20 19.60 5.47
C TRP A 214 -21.16 20.79 5.64
N LYS A 215 -20.74 21.99 5.20
CA LYS A 215 -21.58 23.20 5.28
C LYS A 215 -22.87 23.04 4.47
N LYS A 216 -22.77 22.48 3.27
CA LYS A 216 -23.93 22.21 2.40
C LYS A 216 -24.88 21.17 3.01
N GLN A 217 -24.33 20.12 3.62
CA GLN A 217 -25.09 19.01 4.22
C GLN A 217 -25.81 19.41 5.51
N THR A 218 -25.17 20.25 6.35
CA THR A 218 -25.64 20.50 7.72
C THR A 218 -26.07 21.94 8.00
N GLY A 219 -25.71 22.88 7.14
CA GLY A 219 -25.84 24.33 7.37
C GLY A 219 -24.82 24.90 8.37
N LYS A 220 -23.99 24.06 9.00
CA LYS A 220 -23.02 24.47 10.04
C LYS A 220 -21.63 24.66 9.46
N ASP A 221 -20.87 25.60 10.04
CA ASP A 221 -19.46 25.76 9.70
C ASP A 221 -18.63 24.59 10.22
N TRP A 222 -17.47 24.37 9.60
CA TRP A 222 -16.53 23.34 10.04
C TRP A 222 -15.87 23.77 11.35
N ALA A 223 -16.32 23.19 12.46
CA ALA A 223 -15.87 23.54 13.80
C ALA A 223 -15.15 22.39 14.54
N PHE A 224 -14.80 21.33 13.81
CA PHE A 224 -14.05 20.17 14.34
C PHE A 224 -12.60 20.54 14.65
N LYS A 225 -12.03 19.90 15.68
CA LYS A 225 -10.66 20.15 16.16
C LYS A 225 -10.02 18.86 16.66
N GLY A 226 -8.69 18.84 16.70
CA GLY A 226 -7.93 17.71 17.19
C GLY A 226 -8.05 16.48 16.31
N PRO A 227 -7.61 15.31 16.80
CA PRO A 227 -7.58 14.10 16.00
C PRO A 227 -8.97 13.55 15.71
N GLY A 228 -9.11 12.86 14.58
CA GLY A 228 -10.34 12.15 14.26
C GLY A 228 -10.40 11.61 12.84
N PHE A 229 -11.59 11.17 12.44
CA PHE A 229 -11.82 10.50 11.17
C PHE A 229 -12.77 11.32 10.30
N LEU A 230 -12.43 11.40 9.01
CA LEU A 230 -13.31 11.90 7.96
C LEU A 230 -13.69 10.72 7.06
N PHE A 231 -14.99 10.45 6.96
CA PHE A 231 -15.58 9.51 6.00
C PHE A 231 -16.25 10.29 4.89
N VAL A 232 -16.07 9.80 3.66
CA VAL A 232 -16.49 10.49 2.45
C VAL A 232 -17.16 9.49 1.54
N HIS A 233 -18.36 9.85 1.09
CA HIS A 233 -19.12 9.04 0.15
C HIS A 233 -18.97 9.62 -1.25
N GLU A 234 -19.04 8.78 -2.28
CA GLU A 234 -18.91 9.20 -3.67
C GLU A 234 -19.92 10.31 -4.06
N ASN A 235 -21.13 10.25 -3.52
CA ASN A 235 -22.16 11.30 -3.70
C ASN A 235 -21.91 12.62 -2.91
N SER A 236 -20.70 12.84 -2.41
CA SER A 236 -20.28 14.02 -1.65
C SER A 236 -20.83 14.15 -0.22
N ARG A 237 -21.50 13.13 0.33
CA ARG A 237 -21.78 13.09 1.78
C ARG A 237 -20.49 12.95 2.56
N VAL A 238 -20.46 13.59 3.73
CA VAL A 238 -19.32 13.49 4.66
C VAL A 238 -19.81 13.20 6.08
N VAL A 239 -19.04 12.41 6.81
CA VAL A 239 -19.22 12.13 8.24
C VAL A 239 -17.89 12.38 8.93
N VAL A 240 -17.92 13.10 10.05
CA VAL A 240 -16.71 13.41 10.82
C VAL A 240 -16.90 12.88 12.23
N LEU A 241 -15.89 12.19 12.73
CA LEU A 241 -15.83 11.69 14.10
C LEU A 241 -14.62 12.32 14.80
N GLU A 242 -14.83 12.94 15.96
CA GLU A 242 -13.74 13.47 16.77
C GLU A 242 -13.27 12.41 17.78
N GLU A 243 -11.95 12.28 17.94
CA GLU A 243 -11.37 11.44 18.98
C GLU A 243 -11.80 11.93 20.37
N ASN A 244 -12.05 10.99 21.28
CA ASN A 244 -12.58 11.19 22.62
C ASN A 244 -14.04 11.71 22.68
N LYS A 245 -14.73 11.83 21.52
CA LYS A 245 -16.18 12.11 21.46
C LYS A 245 -16.95 10.98 20.79
N GLU A 246 -16.60 10.69 19.54
CA GLU A 246 -17.22 9.62 18.76
C GLU A 246 -16.31 8.40 18.59
N VAL A 247 -15.00 8.60 18.68
CA VAL A 247 -13.98 7.56 18.54
C VAL A 247 -13.18 7.45 19.84
N ASN A 248 -12.98 6.24 20.34
CA ASN A 248 -12.13 5.97 21.48
C ASN A 248 -10.64 5.98 21.06
N PRO A 249 -9.69 6.10 22.00
CA PRO A 249 -8.25 6.26 21.68
C PRO A 249 -7.61 5.13 20.86
N GLU A 250 -8.18 3.92 20.82
CA GLU A 250 -7.61 2.85 20.00
C GLU A 250 -7.85 3.07 18.50
N GLY A 251 -8.82 3.90 18.12
CA GLY A 251 -9.08 4.33 16.75
C GLY A 251 -9.39 3.18 15.79
N LEU A 252 -8.91 3.29 14.55
CA LEU A 252 -9.04 2.26 13.51
C LEU A 252 -7.82 1.35 13.54
N ARG A 253 -8.05 0.05 13.71
CA ARG A 253 -6.99 -0.96 13.70
C ARG A 253 -7.31 -2.14 12.81
N MET A 254 -6.28 -2.67 12.15
CA MET A 254 -6.36 -3.89 11.38
C MET A 254 -6.13 -5.12 12.26
N PHE A 255 -7.07 -6.06 12.20
CA PHE A 255 -7.01 -7.35 12.89
C PHE A 255 -6.97 -8.47 11.88
N LYS A 256 -6.07 -9.43 12.09
CA LYS A 256 -6.03 -10.64 11.29
C LYS A 256 -7.22 -11.53 11.66
N THR A 257 -7.95 -12.01 10.66
CA THR A 257 -9.16 -12.85 10.82
C THR A 257 -8.95 -14.29 10.36
N SER A 258 -7.92 -14.54 9.56
CA SER A 258 -7.63 -15.85 8.98
C SER A 258 -6.29 -16.41 9.43
N THR A 259 -6.18 -17.75 9.43
CA THR A 259 -4.92 -18.48 9.54
C THR A 259 -4.33 -18.84 8.16
N HIS A 260 -4.84 -18.25 7.09
CA HIS A 260 -4.38 -18.47 5.72
C HIS A 260 -2.86 -18.29 5.62
N ARG A 261 -2.19 -19.10 4.78
CA ARG A 261 -0.72 -19.09 4.63
C ARG A 261 -0.16 -17.71 4.26
N LEU A 262 -0.92 -16.92 3.49
CA LEU A 262 -0.56 -15.56 3.11
C LEU A 262 -0.46 -14.59 4.31
N THR A 263 -1.10 -14.92 5.44
CA THR A 263 -1.09 -14.09 6.65
C THR A 263 0.00 -14.46 7.66
N LYS A 264 0.89 -15.39 7.31
CA LYS A 264 1.96 -15.85 8.21
C LYS A 264 2.91 -14.72 8.58
N GLY A 265 3.03 -14.45 9.88
CA GLY A 265 3.89 -13.39 10.40
C GLY A 265 3.27 -11.98 10.35
N MET A 266 2.06 -11.82 9.80
CA MET A 266 1.32 -10.57 9.95
C MET A 266 0.97 -10.32 11.42
N GLY A 267 1.09 -9.06 11.85
CA GLY A 267 0.59 -8.56 13.12
C GLY A 267 -0.94 -8.53 13.20
N THR A 268 -1.44 -8.17 14.37
CA THR A 268 -2.87 -7.91 14.62
C THR A 268 -3.00 -6.73 15.58
N GLY A 269 -4.09 -5.97 15.47
CA GLY A 269 -4.30 -4.74 16.25
C GLY A 269 -3.34 -3.61 15.86
N VAL A 270 -2.99 -3.52 14.57
CA VAL A 270 -2.08 -2.50 14.02
C VAL A 270 -2.88 -1.29 13.58
N ALA A 271 -2.50 -0.09 14.00
CA ALA A 271 -3.17 1.15 13.62
C ALA A 271 -3.06 1.41 12.11
N PHE A 272 -4.08 2.05 11.54
CA PHE A 272 -4.07 2.46 10.14
C PHE A 272 -4.68 3.86 10.00
N HIS A 273 -3.87 4.81 9.52
CA HIS A 273 -4.23 6.23 9.48
C HIS A 273 -4.42 6.80 8.08
N TYR A 274 -4.09 6.04 7.04
CA TYR A 274 -4.20 6.47 5.64
C TYR A 274 -5.62 6.27 5.09
N TRP A 275 -5.81 6.58 3.81
CA TRP A 275 -7.10 6.36 3.17
C TRP A 275 -7.41 4.86 3.09
N PHE A 276 -8.66 4.50 3.36
CA PHE A 276 -9.18 3.13 3.27
C PHE A 276 -10.57 3.10 2.65
N ASP A 277 -10.90 1.97 2.04
CA ASP A 277 -12.23 1.70 1.49
C ASP A 277 -13.09 0.91 2.48
N ILE A 278 -14.37 1.26 2.54
CA ILE A 278 -15.37 0.45 3.23
C ILE A 278 -16.07 -0.41 2.19
N LEU A 279 -15.91 -1.73 2.32
CA LEU A 279 -16.41 -2.69 1.34
C LEU A 279 -17.01 -3.92 2.01
N LYS A 280 -17.64 -4.76 1.19
CA LYS A 280 -18.09 -6.11 1.57
C LYS A 280 -17.37 -7.14 0.71
N ALA A 281 -17.09 -8.30 1.29
CA ALA A 281 -16.60 -9.44 0.53
C ALA A 281 -17.77 -10.14 -0.17
N LEU A 282 -17.63 -10.39 -1.48
CA LEU A 282 -18.59 -11.20 -2.23
C LEU A 282 -18.46 -12.69 -1.90
N PRO A 283 -19.48 -13.53 -2.21
CA PRO A 283 -19.39 -14.97 -2.02
C PRO A 283 -18.16 -15.60 -2.70
N GLY A 284 -17.49 -16.50 -1.98
CA GLY A 284 -16.25 -17.14 -2.46
C GLY A 284 -14.98 -16.31 -2.29
N THR A 285 -15.07 -15.15 -1.62
CA THR A 285 -13.92 -14.33 -1.22
C THR A 285 -13.67 -14.50 0.28
N GLU A 286 -12.43 -14.78 0.66
CA GLU A 286 -12.00 -14.89 2.05
C GLU A 286 -11.54 -13.53 2.59
N VAL A 287 -11.95 -13.18 3.81
CA VAL A 287 -11.42 -12.01 4.53
C VAL A 287 -10.21 -12.45 5.35
N LEU A 288 -9.02 -12.01 4.95
CA LEU A 288 -7.75 -12.34 5.62
C LEU A 288 -7.47 -11.45 6.84
N ALA A 289 -7.88 -10.19 6.74
CA ALA A 289 -7.83 -9.21 7.80
C ALA A 289 -8.98 -8.21 7.66
N GLU A 290 -9.36 -7.58 8.76
CA GLU A 290 -10.44 -6.61 8.83
C GLU A 290 -10.02 -5.37 9.62
N TYR A 291 -10.60 -4.24 9.28
CA TYR A 291 -10.56 -3.04 10.08
C TYR A 291 -11.63 -3.12 11.16
N ARG A 292 -11.28 -2.69 12.37
CA ARG A 292 -12.21 -2.45 13.47
C ARG A 292 -12.00 -1.04 13.99
N LEU A 293 -13.07 -0.28 14.05
CA LEU A 293 -13.07 1.09 14.57
C LEU A 293 -13.59 1.08 16.01
N ASP A 294 -12.77 1.53 16.94
CA ASP A 294 -13.14 1.65 18.35
C ASP A 294 -13.98 2.92 18.57
N LEU A 295 -15.29 2.72 18.76
CA LEU A 295 -16.29 3.78 18.79
C LEU A 295 -16.92 3.94 20.17
N THR A 296 -17.25 5.19 20.51
CA THR A 296 -18.21 5.44 21.58
C THR A 296 -19.63 5.04 21.13
N GLN A 297 -20.58 4.97 22.06
CA GLN A 297 -21.97 4.70 21.71
C GLN A 297 -22.55 5.74 20.74
N SER A 298 -22.18 7.02 20.88
CA SER A 298 -22.59 8.09 19.96
C SER A 298 -21.95 7.93 18.58
N GLY A 299 -20.66 7.57 18.50
CA GLY A 299 -19.99 7.29 17.24
C GLY A 299 -20.60 6.11 16.49
N ALA A 300 -20.88 5.01 17.19
CA ALA A 300 -21.55 3.84 16.62
C ALA A 300 -22.96 4.18 16.09
N ALA A 301 -23.73 5.00 16.80
CA ALA A 301 -25.04 5.46 16.35
C ALA A 301 -24.94 6.37 15.11
N LEU A 302 -23.92 7.25 15.05
CA LEU A 302 -23.69 8.15 13.93
C LEU A 302 -23.33 7.38 12.65
N LEU A 303 -22.40 6.43 12.73
CA LEU A 303 -22.02 5.61 11.58
C LEU A 303 -23.15 4.69 11.11
N SER A 304 -23.88 4.08 12.06
CA SER A 304 -25.02 3.20 11.74
C SER A 304 -26.11 3.93 10.95
N LYS A 305 -26.38 5.20 11.27
CA LYS A 305 -27.34 6.04 10.53
C LYS A 305 -26.96 6.22 9.05
N GLU A 306 -25.66 6.18 8.75
CA GLU A 306 -25.11 6.36 7.41
C GLU A 306 -24.83 5.02 6.71
N GLY A 307 -25.15 3.89 7.36
CA GLY A 307 -24.90 2.55 6.84
C GLY A 307 -23.42 2.13 6.88
N ILE A 308 -22.58 2.87 7.60
CA ILE A 308 -21.15 2.56 7.75
C ILE A 308 -20.98 1.55 8.89
N PRO A 309 -20.46 0.34 8.61
CA PRO A 309 -20.16 -0.63 9.67
C PRO A 309 -18.92 -0.22 10.45
N HIS A 310 -18.86 -0.60 11.74
CA HIS A 310 -17.66 -0.41 12.58
C HIS A 310 -16.59 -1.49 12.36
N GLN A 311 -16.91 -2.53 11.60
CA GLN A 311 -16.03 -3.62 11.22
C GLN A 311 -16.24 -3.95 9.74
N PHE A 312 -15.16 -3.95 8.96
CA PHE A 312 -15.20 -4.17 7.52
C PHE A 312 -13.88 -4.78 7.03
N PRO A 313 -13.87 -5.49 5.90
CA PRO A 313 -12.66 -6.15 5.40
C PRO A 313 -11.55 -5.15 5.07
N ALA A 314 -10.32 -5.55 5.37
CA ALA A 314 -9.10 -4.78 5.12
C ALA A 314 -8.18 -5.47 4.11
N VAL A 315 -8.14 -6.80 4.14
CA VAL A 315 -7.46 -7.63 3.13
C VAL A 315 -8.38 -8.77 2.76
N ILE A 316 -8.67 -8.89 1.47
CA ILE A 316 -9.53 -9.95 0.94
C ILE A 316 -8.81 -10.74 -0.15
N LEU A 317 -9.17 -12.01 -0.25
CA LEU A 317 -8.54 -12.97 -1.14
C LEU A 317 -9.58 -13.79 -1.90
N LYS A 318 -9.45 -13.82 -3.22
CA LYS A 318 -10.19 -14.72 -4.10
C LYS A 318 -9.19 -15.63 -4.82
N GLU A 319 -9.01 -16.85 -4.30
CA GLU A 319 -7.96 -17.76 -4.79
C GLU A 319 -8.29 -18.46 -6.12
N LYS A 320 -9.57 -18.71 -6.42
CA LYS A 320 -9.98 -19.53 -7.58
C LYS A 320 -10.76 -18.73 -8.62
N PRO A 321 -10.48 -18.91 -9.94
CA PRO A 321 -9.52 -19.85 -10.53
C PRO A 321 -8.05 -19.39 -10.45
N SER A 322 -7.80 -18.11 -10.18
CA SER A 322 -6.48 -17.56 -9.92
C SER A 322 -6.52 -16.54 -8.78
N LEU A 323 -5.35 -16.36 -8.15
CA LEU A 323 -5.17 -15.50 -6.98
C LEU A 323 -5.46 -14.04 -7.34
N ARG A 324 -6.46 -13.47 -6.67
CA ARG A 324 -6.70 -12.04 -6.60
C ARG A 324 -6.68 -11.61 -5.14
N LEU A 325 -5.81 -10.68 -4.82
CA LEU A 325 -5.70 -10.09 -3.49
C LEU A 325 -6.05 -8.62 -3.59
N TYR A 326 -6.90 -8.14 -2.69
CA TYR A 326 -7.19 -6.71 -2.58
C TYR A 326 -6.89 -6.22 -1.17
N ILE A 327 -6.18 -5.09 -1.07
CA ILE A 327 -5.83 -4.40 0.17
C ILE A 327 -6.66 -3.11 0.21
N ALA A 328 -7.61 -3.02 1.13
CA ALA A 328 -8.58 -1.93 1.24
C ALA A 328 -8.02 -0.67 1.92
N GLY A 329 -6.74 -0.39 1.71
CA GLY A 329 -6.04 0.73 2.30
C GLY A 329 -4.88 1.12 1.40
N ASP A 330 -4.58 2.41 1.39
CA ASP A 330 -3.44 3.00 0.71
C ASP A 330 -2.14 2.55 1.40
N ALA A 331 -1.68 1.36 1.04
CA ALA A 331 -0.68 0.59 1.78
C ALA A 331 0.73 0.76 1.21
N SER A 332 0.82 0.98 -0.10
CA SER A 332 2.07 1.27 -0.79
C SER A 332 2.49 2.74 -0.72
N ASP A 333 1.59 3.68 -0.40
CA ASP A 333 1.94 5.07 -0.10
C ASP A 333 2.87 5.12 1.11
N ASN A 334 4.06 5.69 0.90
CA ASN A 334 5.00 5.93 1.96
C ASN A 334 5.80 7.22 1.78
N ALA A 335 5.70 8.11 2.77
CA ALA A 335 6.50 9.34 2.85
C ALA A 335 7.87 9.12 3.54
N LEU A 336 8.21 7.88 3.92
CA LEU A 336 9.30 7.58 4.83
C LEU A 336 10.54 7.07 4.11
N ASP A 337 11.69 7.31 4.74
CA ASP A 337 12.93 6.62 4.40
C ASP A 337 12.87 5.18 4.94
N LEU A 338 12.58 4.25 4.03
CA LEU A 338 12.57 2.82 4.29
C LEU A 338 13.97 2.23 4.42
N GLY A 339 15.04 3.03 4.45
CA GLY A 339 16.42 2.58 4.61
C GLY A 339 16.87 1.57 3.55
N SER A 340 18.01 0.94 3.77
CA SER A 340 18.53 -0.04 2.83
C SER A 340 17.67 -1.31 2.78
N GLU A 341 17.29 -1.71 1.57
CA GLU A 341 16.63 -2.97 1.24
C GLU A 341 17.50 -4.19 1.62
N ALA A 342 18.82 -4.03 1.71
CA ALA A 342 19.75 -5.11 2.01
C ALA A 342 19.87 -5.41 3.51
N TRP A 343 19.21 -4.65 4.39
CA TRP A 343 19.21 -4.93 5.82
C TRP A 343 18.21 -6.03 6.19
N SER A 344 18.62 -7.30 6.06
CA SER A 344 17.77 -8.42 6.46
C SER A 344 17.47 -8.45 7.97
N GLY A 345 16.29 -8.94 8.36
CA GLY A 345 15.91 -9.04 9.78
C GLY A 345 15.47 -7.73 10.44
N ARG A 346 15.56 -6.59 9.75
CA ARG A 346 15.08 -5.27 10.23
C ARG A 346 13.63 -5.30 10.71
N GLN A 347 12.78 -6.06 10.02
CA GLN A 347 11.38 -6.34 10.38
C GLN A 347 11.23 -6.83 11.84
N GLY A 348 12.14 -7.71 12.29
CA GLY A 348 12.11 -8.28 13.63
C GLY A 348 12.62 -7.32 14.72
N TRP A 349 13.45 -6.36 14.35
CA TRP A 349 14.05 -5.38 15.27
C TRP A 349 13.13 -4.18 15.50
N PHE A 350 12.40 -3.73 14.46
CA PHE A 350 11.42 -2.65 14.57
C PHE A 350 10.35 -2.91 15.64
N LYS A 351 9.97 -4.18 15.84
CA LYS A 351 9.03 -4.58 16.89
C LYS A 351 9.46 -4.14 18.30
N TYR A 352 10.77 -4.01 18.54
CA TYR A 352 11.34 -3.71 19.86
C TYR A 352 11.96 -2.32 19.96
N TRP A 353 12.20 -1.65 18.82
CA TRP A 353 12.79 -0.33 18.76
C TRP A 353 12.06 0.51 17.70
N PRO A 354 10.83 0.99 17.99
CA PRO A 354 10.22 2.01 17.17
C PRO A 354 11.13 3.24 17.28
N PHE A 355 11.87 3.55 16.21
CA PHE A 355 12.56 4.82 16.14
C PHE A 355 11.52 5.94 16.25
N ASP A 356 11.84 7.01 16.98
CA ASP A 356 11.01 8.23 17.00
C ASP A 356 10.82 8.68 15.55
N ASN A 357 9.66 8.37 15.00
CA ASN A 357 9.31 8.65 13.63
C ASN A 357 8.01 9.45 13.62
N PRO A 358 7.94 10.56 12.87
CA PRO A 358 6.72 11.36 12.79
C PRO A 358 5.51 10.59 12.24
N ASN A 359 5.70 9.45 11.55
CA ASN A 359 4.62 8.56 11.09
C ASN A 359 4.83 7.12 11.61
N ALA A 360 4.96 6.97 12.92
CA ALA A 360 5.25 5.69 13.57
C ALA A 360 4.25 4.58 13.21
N GLU A 361 2.97 4.93 13.03
CA GLU A 361 1.90 3.98 12.69
C GLU A 361 2.00 3.49 11.25
N GLN A 362 2.43 4.34 10.31
CA GLN A 362 2.68 3.93 8.93
C GLN A 362 3.89 2.98 8.85
N ILE A 363 4.94 3.24 9.63
CA ILE A 363 6.06 2.32 9.79
C ILE A 363 5.60 1.00 10.39
N ASP A 364 4.80 1.04 11.43
CA ASP A 364 4.32 -0.16 12.11
C ASP A 364 3.45 -1.02 11.18
N PHE A 365 2.55 -0.37 10.43
CA PHE A 365 1.75 -1.01 9.39
C PHE A 365 2.64 -1.64 8.30
N PHE A 366 3.61 -0.89 7.79
CA PHE A 366 4.52 -1.39 6.76
C PHE A 366 5.24 -2.68 7.21
N TRP A 367 5.85 -2.68 8.41
CA TRP A 367 6.63 -3.82 8.89
C TRP A 367 5.78 -4.99 9.39
N ARG A 368 4.64 -4.73 10.02
CA ARG A 368 3.82 -5.78 10.65
C ARG A 368 2.75 -6.32 9.74
N ILE A 369 2.29 -5.57 8.73
CA ILE A 369 1.21 -5.98 7.84
C ILE A 369 1.73 -6.15 6.41
N TYR A 370 2.22 -5.06 5.81
CA TYR A 370 2.51 -5.01 4.37
C TYR A 370 3.66 -5.94 3.94
N VAL A 371 4.82 -5.82 4.58
CA VAL A 371 6.02 -6.61 4.27
C VAL A 371 5.78 -8.13 4.46
N PRO A 372 5.21 -8.61 5.60
CA PRO A 372 4.89 -10.02 5.75
C PRO A 372 3.89 -10.55 4.72
N LEU A 373 2.85 -9.76 4.40
CA LEU A 373 1.85 -10.13 3.40
C LEU A 373 2.47 -10.29 2.02
N LEU A 374 3.18 -9.26 1.53
CA LEU A 374 3.84 -9.30 0.22
C LEU A 374 4.87 -10.43 0.12
N ARG A 375 5.68 -10.65 1.16
CA ARG A 375 6.62 -11.78 1.20
C ARG A 375 5.91 -13.10 0.92
N ASN A 376 4.81 -13.35 1.62
CA ASN A 376 4.10 -14.62 1.52
C ASN A 376 3.42 -14.76 0.15
N VAL A 377 2.83 -13.67 -0.37
CA VAL A 377 2.20 -13.65 -1.70
C VAL A 377 3.22 -13.87 -2.80
N PHE A 378 4.35 -13.14 -2.79
CA PHE A 378 5.40 -13.33 -3.80
C PHE A 378 6.01 -14.72 -3.74
N THR A 379 6.19 -15.28 -2.54
CA THR A 379 6.65 -16.67 -2.36
C THR A 379 5.67 -17.67 -2.97
N GLU A 380 4.38 -17.54 -2.66
CA GLU A 380 3.31 -18.40 -3.18
C GLU A 380 3.24 -18.34 -4.71
N LEU A 381 3.26 -17.13 -5.28
CA LEU A 381 3.19 -16.93 -6.72
C LEU A 381 4.46 -17.45 -7.43
N SER A 382 5.64 -17.20 -6.84
CA SER A 382 6.90 -17.73 -7.37
C SER A 382 6.86 -19.25 -7.45
N GLN A 383 6.40 -19.92 -6.39
CA GLN A 383 6.24 -21.38 -6.36
C GLN A 383 5.21 -21.83 -7.40
N THR A 384 4.06 -21.17 -7.49
CA THR A 384 2.98 -21.53 -8.43
C THR A 384 3.46 -21.47 -9.88
N TYR A 385 4.14 -20.39 -10.28
CA TYR A 385 4.53 -20.20 -11.68
C TYR A 385 5.87 -20.89 -12.05
N HIS A 386 6.80 -21.07 -11.11
CA HIS A 386 8.07 -21.77 -11.39
C HIS A 386 7.99 -23.30 -11.29
N SER A 387 7.06 -23.85 -10.50
CA SER A 387 6.80 -25.30 -10.51
C SER A 387 6.25 -25.77 -11.86
N THR A 388 5.56 -24.88 -12.58
CA THR A 388 4.93 -25.19 -13.87
C THR A 388 5.93 -25.22 -15.03
N SER A 389 7.04 -24.47 -14.94
CA SER A 389 8.07 -24.43 -16.00
C SER A 389 9.06 -25.61 -15.96
N THR A 390 9.27 -26.21 -14.79
CA THR A 390 10.19 -27.35 -14.61
C THR A 390 9.52 -28.72 -14.83
N GLY A 391 8.19 -28.77 -14.87
CA GLY A 391 7.41 -30.01 -15.07
C GLY A 391 7.29 -30.51 -16.52
N ASN A 392 7.83 -29.80 -17.51
CA ASN A 392 7.68 -30.15 -18.94
C ASN A 392 8.95 -30.73 -19.60
N HIS A 393 9.93 -31.17 -18.79
CA HIS A 393 11.06 -31.98 -19.24
C HIS A 393 10.91 -33.43 -18.73
N GLY A 394 9.86 -34.09 -19.20
CA GLY A 394 9.64 -35.53 -19.04
C GLY A 394 9.71 -36.26 -20.38
N ASN A 395 10.95 -36.48 -20.84
CA ASN A 395 11.50 -37.41 -21.84
C ASN A 395 10.78 -37.76 -23.17
N PRO A 396 11.54 -37.94 -24.28
CA PRO A 396 11.05 -38.31 -25.61
C PRO A 396 10.51 -39.74 -25.72
#